data_AF-A0A835ZE06-F1
#
_entry.id   AF-A0A835ZE06-F1
#
_cell.length_a   1.000
_cell.length_b   1.000
_cell.length_c   1.000
_cell.angle_alpha   90.00
_cell.angle_beta   90.00
_cell.angle_gamma   90.00
#
_symmetry.space_group_name_H-M   'P 1'
#
loop_
_entity.id
_entity.type
_entity.pdbx_description
1 polymer ?
#
loop_
_entity_poly.entity_id
_entity_poly.type
_entity_poly.pdbx_seq_one_letter_code
_entity_poly.pdbx_strand_id
1 'polypeptide(L)'
;MPPFPDPDAPDTFPCTGCGVGYEASGYYYANGNRQARCRSCQLVNLQAYYSTRVGFEHRMWNNTMKASRERSALGRASGHTLTFGDIEAMAREQQDRCYLSGHPMTFAARSDWQASVERLDNSLDYSRENCRLICLEFNTA
;
A
#
# COMPACT_ATOMS: atom_id res chain seq x y z
N MET A 1 28.32 -2.30 -29.57
CA MET A 1 28.03 -3.71 -29.22
C MET A 1 27.86 -3.76 -27.71
N PRO A 2 26.73 -4.22 -27.17
CA PRO A 2 26.66 -4.52 -25.74
C PRO A 2 27.64 -5.66 -25.44
N PRO A 3 28.29 -5.67 -24.26
CA PRO A 3 29.19 -6.76 -23.88
C PRO A 3 28.43 -8.09 -23.86
N PHE A 4 29.09 -9.16 -24.34
CA PHE A 4 28.60 -10.52 -24.18
C PHE A 4 28.47 -10.83 -22.69
N PRO A 5 27.38 -11.48 -22.25
CA PRO A 5 27.25 -11.90 -20.85
C PRO A 5 28.41 -12.84 -20.48
N ASP A 6 29.00 -12.61 -19.32
CA ASP A 6 30.07 -13.42 -18.75
C ASP A 6 29.56 -14.87 -18.55
N PRO A 7 30.16 -15.88 -19.20
CA PRO A 7 29.72 -17.27 -19.10
C PRO A 7 29.91 -17.88 -17.70
N ASP A 8 30.71 -17.25 -16.83
CA ASP A 8 30.94 -17.68 -15.44
C ASP A 8 30.07 -16.92 -14.44
N ALA A 9 29.16 -16.05 -14.91
CA ALA A 9 28.24 -15.35 -14.04
C ALA A 9 27.35 -16.36 -13.29
N PRO A 10 27.25 -16.29 -11.95
CA PRO A 10 26.47 -17.26 -11.21
C PRO A 10 24.99 -17.14 -11.58
N ASP A 11 24.37 -18.28 -11.94
CA ASP A 11 22.93 -18.40 -12.20
C ASP A 11 22.07 -17.93 -11.02
N THR A 12 22.68 -17.91 -9.83
CA THR A 12 22.08 -17.45 -8.59
C THR A 12 22.79 -16.22 -8.03
N PHE A 13 22.01 -15.24 -7.58
CA PHE A 13 22.50 -14.04 -6.91
C PHE A 13 22.22 -14.15 -5.41
N PRO A 14 23.11 -13.69 -4.53
CA PRO A 14 22.89 -13.73 -3.08
C PRO A 14 21.95 -12.62 -2.63
N CYS A 15 20.98 -12.98 -1.78
CA CYS A 15 20.03 -12.04 -1.20
C CYS A 15 20.69 -11.27 -0.06
N THR A 16 20.64 -9.93 -0.08
CA THR A 16 21.21 -9.11 1.01
C THR A 16 20.44 -9.19 2.33
N GLY A 17 19.25 -9.81 2.34
CA GLY A 17 18.43 -10.01 3.54
C GLY A 17 18.69 -11.33 4.26
N CYS A 18 18.71 -12.45 3.52
CA CYS A 18 18.88 -13.79 4.11
C CYS A 18 20.20 -14.48 3.74
N GLY A 19 21.01 -13.90 2.85
CA GLY A 19 22.27 -14.47 2.36
C GLY A 19 22.11 -15.62 1.34
N VAL A 20 20.90 -16.16 1.16
CA VAL A 20 20.64 -17.29 0.25
C VAL A 20 20.73 -16.86 -1.21
N GLY A 21 21.37 -17.68 -2.04
CA GLY A 21 21.42 -17.53 -3.49
C GLY A 21 20.09 -17.93 -4.14
N TYR A 22 19.52 -17.07 -4.99
CA TYR A 22 18.34 -17.38 -5.78
C TYR A 22 18.58 -17.08 -7.26
N GLU A 23 17.90 -17.82 -8.13
CA GLU A 23 17.74 -17.44 -9.53
C GLU A 23 17.03 -16.08 -9.64
N ALA A 24 17.16 -15.46 -10.81
CA ALA A 24 16.56 -14.15 -11.11
C ALA A 24 15.05 -14.09 -10.76
N SER A 25 14.31 -15.18 -11.01
CA SER A 25 12.87 -15.33 -10.69
C SER A 25 12.54 -15.25 -9.19
N GLY A 26 13.51 -15.54 -8.31
CA GLY A 26 13.37 -15.48 -6.85
C GLY A 26 13.40 -14.07 -6.27
N TYR A 27 13.61 -13.05 -7.11
CA TYR A 27 13.73 -11.64 -6.71
C TYR A 27 12.52 -10.81 -7.13
N TYR A 28 12.29 -9.72 -6.39
CA TYR A 28 11.43 -8.65 -6.87
C TYR A 28 12.12 -7.83 -7.95
N TYR A 29 11.32 -7.34 -8.89
CA TYR A 29 11.73 -6.37 -9.89
C TYR A 29 10.96 -5.07 -9.67
N ALA A 30 11.67 -3.95 -9.64
CA ALA A 30 11.07 -2.62 -9.65
C ALA A 30 11.76 -1.79 -10.72
N ASN A 31 10.98 -1.11 -11.55
CA ASN A 31 11.48 -0.32 -12.70
C ASN A 31 12.43 -1.13 -13.61
N GLY A 32 12.11 -2.41 -13.85
CA GLY A 32 12.93 -3.32 -14.65
C GLY A 32 14.19 -3.84 -13.96
N ASN A 33 14.51 -3.37 -12.76
CA ASN A 33 15.73 -3.73 -12.04
C ASN A 33 15.45 -4.74 -10.91
N ARG A 34 16.30 -5.77 -10.84
CA ARG A 34 16.30 -6.75 -9.76
C ARG A 34 16.65 -6.07 -8.44
N GLN A 35 15.83 -6.29 -7.42
CA GLN A 35 16.10 -5.81 -6.08
C GLN A 35 17.19 -6.65 -5.40
N ALA A 36 17.93 -6.06 -4.46
CA ALA A 36 19.01 -6.75 -3.74
C ALA A 36 18.51 -7.85 -2.79
N ARG A 37 17.22 -7.83 -2.42
CA ARG A 37 16.58 -8.81 -1.54
C ARG A 37 15.60 -9.68 -2.30
N CYS A 38 15.56 -10.97 -1.96
CA CYS A 38 14.63 -11.94 -2.50
C CYS A 38 13.17 -11.60 -2.16
N ARG A 39 12.24 -12.27 -2.84
CA ARG A 39 10.80 -12.06 -2.66
C ARG A 39 10.36 -12.17 -1.20
N SER A 40 10.79 -13.23 -0.51
CA SER A 40 10.42 -13.48 0.88
C SER A 40 10.94 -12.38 1.82
N CYS A 41 12.21 -11.98 1.70
CA CYS A 41 12.78 -10.91 2.52
C CYS A 41 12.10 -9.55 2.29
N GLN A 42 11.71 -9.26 1.04
CA GLN A 42 10.97 -8.04 0.73
C GLN A 42 9.57 -8.06 1.33
N LEU A 43 8.85 -9.19 1.26
CA LEU A 43 7.54 -9.33 1.89
C LEU A 43 7.60 -9.13 3.41
N VAL A 44 8.60 -9.70 4.07
CA VAL A 44 8.82 -9.49 5.51
C VAL A 44 9.10 -8.02 5.83
N ASN A 45 9.93 -7.36 5.02
CA ASN A 45 10.23 -5.94 5.21
C ASN A 45 9.00 -5.05 5.00
N LEU A 46 8.21 -5.31 3.96
CA LEU A 46 6.94 -4.62 3.71
C LEU A 46 5.93 -4.85 4.84
N GLN A 47 5.83 -6.08 5.34
CA GLN A 47 4.96 -6.40 6.47
C GLN A 47 5.39 -5.65 7.74
N ALA A 48 6.69 -5.59 8.02
CA ALA A 48 7.22 -4.80 9.12
C ALA A 48 6.90 -3.31 8.95
N TYR A 49 7.12 -2.74 7.76
CA TYR A 49 6.77 -1.36 7.47
C TYR A 49 5.26 -1.09 7.66
N TYR A 50 4.38 -1.94 7.11
CA TYR A 50 2.93 -1.81 7.26
C TYR A 50 2.38 -2.12 8.66
N SER A 51 3.22 -2.63 9.56
CA SER A 51 2.90 -2.74 10.99
C SER A 51 3.12 -1.43 11.75
N THR A 52 3.90 -0.51 11.18
CA THR A 52 4.01 0.86 11.70
C THR A 52 2.80 1.69 11.31
N ARG A 53 2.43 2.68 12.12
CA ARG A 53 1.33 3.62 11.81
C ARG A 53 1.50 4.28 10.43
N VAL A 54 2.67 4.89 10.21
CA VAL A 54 3.01 5.57 8.94
C VAL A 54 2.90 4.62 7.75
N GLY A 55 3.41 3.39 7.88
CA GLY A 55 3.30 2.41 6.81
C GLY A 55 1.88 1.93 6.58
N PHE A 56 1.09 1.77 7.65
CA PHE A 56 -0.32 1.43 7.54
C PHE A 56 -1.10 2.54 6.81
N GLU A 57 -0.90 3.80 7.18
CA GLU A 57 -1.49 4.97 6.52
C GLU A 57 -1.07 5.06 5.05
N HIS A 58 0.21 4.82 4.75
CA HIS A 58 0.73 4.81 3.39
C HIS A 58 0.10 3.68 2.56
N ARG A 59 -0.15 2.52 3.19
CA ARG A 59 -0.88 1.42 2.56
C ARG A 59 -2.33 1.80 2.25
N MET A 60 -3.03 2.45 3.18
CA MET A 60 -4.40 2.93 2.95
C MET A 60 -4.44 3.91 1.77
N TRP A 61 -3.55 4.89 1.74
CA TRP A 61 -3.46 5.83 0.62
C TRP A 61 -3.21 5.11 -0.71
N ASN A 62 -2.26 4.17 -0.78
CA ASN A 62 -2.02 3.37 -1.98
C ASN A 62 -3.26 2.57 -2.43
N ASN A 63 -4.07 2.07 -1.48
CA ASN A 63 -5.33 1.39 -1.81
C ASN A 63 -6.33 2.34 -2.49
N THR A 64 -6.41 3.60 -2.06
CA THR A 64 -7.28 4.60 -2.71
C THR A 64 -6.84 4.89 -4.15
N MET A 65 -5.52 4.96 -4.41
CA MET A 65 -4.97 5.12 -5.76
C MET A 65 -5.34 3.95 -6.66
N LYS A 66 -5.20 2.71 -6.14
CA LYS A 66 -5.58 1.50 -6.86
C LYS A 66 -7.08 1.50 -7.19
N ALA A 67 -7.92 1.76 -6.19
CA ALA A 67 -9.37 1.78 -6.36
C ALA A 67 -9.83 2.86 -7.36
N SER A 68 -9.20 4.04 -7.37
CA SER A 68 -9.48 5.09 -8.37
C SER A 68 -9.16 4.61 -9.80
N ARG A 69 -8.04 3.93 -10.01
CA ARG A 69 -7.67 3.36 -11.33
C ARG A 69 -8.65 2.29 -11.78
N GLU A 70 -9.06 1.40 -10.88
CA GLU A 70 -10.06 0.36 -11.17
C GLU A 70 -11.41 0.98 -11.55
N ARG A 71 -11.83 2.05 -10.88
CA ARG A 71 -13.03 2.81 -11.24
C ARG A 71 -12.93 3.51 -12.59
N SER A 72 -11.78 4.12 -12.88
CA SER A 72 -11.50 4.73 -14.19
C SER A 72 -11.62 3.71 -15.33
N ALA A 73 -11.08 2.49 -15.12
CA ALA A 73 -11.21 1.39 -16.08
C ALA A 73 -12.67 0.94 -16.30
N LEU A 74 -13.55 1.18 -15.33
CA LEU A 74 -15.00 0.92 -15.42
C LEU A 74 -15.81 2.13 -15.91
N GLY A 75 -15.16 3.21 -16.35
CA GLY A 75 -15.83 4.43 -16.81
C GLY A 75 -16.51 5.24 -15.70
N ARG A 76 -16.13 5.03 -14.45
CA ARG A 76 -16.64 5.79 -13.29
C ARG A 76 -15.70 6.94 -12.93
N ALA A 77 -16.14 7.79 -11.99
CA ALA A 77 -15.35 8.85 -11.37
C ALA A 77 -13.91 8.38 -11.08
N SER A 78 -12.95 9.07 -11.68
CA SER A 78 -11.56 8.64 -11.90
C SER A 78 -10.53 9.63 -11.35
N GLY A 79 -10.97 10.74 -10.77
CA GLY A 79 -10.12 11.68 -10.09
C GLY A 79 -9.57 11.12 -8.78
N HIS A 80 -8.38 11.59 -8.44
CA HIS A 80 -7.77 11.30 -7.15
C HIS A 80 -6.89 12.48 -6.77
N THR A 81 -7.33 13.24 -5.77
CA THR A 81 -6.61 14.40 -5.23
C THR A 81 -6.17 14.17 -3.78
N LEU A 82 -6.61 13.06 -3.17
CA LEU A 82 -6.25 12.69 -1.81
C LEU A 82 -4.74 12.40 -1.70
N THR A 83 -4.05 13.17 -0.88
CA THR A 83 -2.62 12.98 -0.63
C THR A 83 -2.38 12.01 0.53
N PHE A 84 -1.13 11.56 0.69
CA PHE A 84 -0.75 10.80 1.89
C PHE A 84 -0.93 11.65 3.17
N GLY A 85 -0.60 12.94 3.13
CA GLY A 85 -0.78 13.84 4.28
C GLY A 85 -2.24 14.04 4.68
N ASP A 86 -3.17 13.92 3.73
CA ASP A 86 -4.60 13.99 4.02
C ASP A 86 -5.08 12.84 4.89
N ILE A 87 -4.47 11.65 4.78
CA ILE A 87 -4.79 10.50 5.64
C ILE A 87 -4.46 10.82 7.10
N GLU A 88 -3.27 11.37 7.34
CA GLU A 88 -2.83 11.76 8.69
C GLU A 88 -3.71 12.90 9.23
N ALA A 89 -4.01 13.90 8.40
CA ALA A 89 -4.89 15.01 8.77
C ALA A 89 -6.29 14.53 9.16
N MET A 90 -6.89 13.62 8.38
CA MET A 90 -8.17 13.00 8.71
C MET A 90 -8.12 12.24 10.03
N ALA A 91 -7.08 11.42 10.25
CA ALA A 91 -6.91 10.67 11.49
C ALA A 91 -6.86 11.61 12.71
N ARG A 92 -6.09 12.70 12.59
CA ARG A 92 -5.94 13.71 13.65
C ARG A 92 -7.25 14.45 13.93
N GLU A 93 -7.93 14.93 12.90
CA GLU A 93 -9.21 15.64 13.03
C GLU A 93 -10.31 14.75 13.61
N GLN A 94 -10.33 13.48 13.22
CA GLN A 94 -11.25 12.48 13.76
C GLN A 94 -10.81 11.92 15.12
N GLN A 95 -9.66 12.35 15.65
CA GLN A 95 -9.08 11.86 16.90
C GLN A 95 -8.95 10.33 16.93
N ASP A 96 -8.52 9.74 15.82
CA ASP A 96 -8.41 8.29 15.59
C ASP A 96 -9.73 7.54 15.82
N ARG A 97 -10.88 8.19 15.58
CA ARG A 97 -12.22 7.57 15.67
C ARG A 97 -12.88 7.40 14.32
N CYS A 98 -13.63 6.33 14.16
CA CYS A 98 -14.43 6.06 12.98
C CYS A 98 -15.47 7.17 12.77
N TYR A 99 -15.52 7.72 11.57
CA TYR A 99 -16.47 8.77 11.21
C TYR A 99 -17.94 8.33 11.37
N LEU A 100 -18.25 7.07 11.04
CA LEU A 100 -19.62 6.55 11.10
C LEU A 100 -20.10 6.19 12.52
N SER A 101 -19.29 5.48 13.31
CA SER A 101 -19.69 4.93 14.61
C SER A 101 -19.11 5.66 15.83
N GLY A 102 -18.07 6.48 15.66
CA GLY A 102 -17.27 7.05 16.75
C GLY A 102 -16.35 6.05 17.47
N HIS A 103 -16.33 4.79 17.05
CA HIS A 103 -15.48 3.75 17.64
C HIS A 103 -13.99 4.06 17.41
N PRO A 104 -13.10 3.84 18.40
CA PRO A 104 -11.66 3.99 18.19
C PRO A 104 -11.16 3.07 17.07
N MET A 105 -10.37 3.62 16.14
CA MET A 105 -9.77 2.86 15.05
C MET A 105 -8.34 2.45 15.38
N THR A 106 -7.92 1.35 14.76
CA THR A 106 -6.55 0.84 14.87
C THR A 106 -5.78 1.04 13.56
N PHE A 107 -4.56 1.58 13.66
CA PHE A 107 -3.64 1.79 12.53
C PHE A 107 -2.54 0.72 12.49
N ALA A 108 -2.95 -0.54 12.64
CA ALA A 108 -2.05 -1.69 12.67
C ALA A 108 -2.65 -2.84 11.86
N ALA A 109 -1.82 -3.54 11.09
CA ALA A 109 -2.28 -4.68 10.31
C ALA A 109 -2.76 -5.84 11.20
N ARG A 110 -3.78 -6.59 10.75
CA ARG A 110 -4.32 -7.79 11.43
C ARG A 110 -4.83 -7.49 12.85
N SER A 111 -5.50 -6.36 13.02
CA SER A 111 -6.15 -5.94 14.26
C SER A 111 -7.65 -5.72 14.06
N ASP A 112 -8.41 -5.66 15.15
CA ASP A 112 -9.82 -5.29 15.11
C ASP A 112 -9.96 -3.77 14.94
N TRP A 113 -11.06 -3.35 14.31
CA TRP A 113 -11.40 -1.94 14.11
C TRP A 113 -10.36 -1.19 13.28
N GLN A 114 -9.77 -1.87 12.28
CA GLN A 114 -8.76 -1.27 11.41
C GLN A 114 -9.31 -0.03 10.71
N ALA A 115 -8.50 1.02 10.59
CA ALA A 115 -8.88 2.18 9.78
C ALA A 115 -8.94 1.81 8.29
N SER A 116 -9.94 2.34 7.58
CA SER A 116 -10.08 2.31 6.13
C SER A 116 -10.57 3.66 5.61
N VAL A 117 -10.27 3.97 4.35
CA VAL A 117 -10.75 5.20 3.69
C VAL A 117 -12.07 4.91 3.00
N GLU A 118 -13.11 5.69 3.32
CA GLU A 118 -14.44 5.62 2.72
C GLU A 118 -14.78 6.92 1.99
N ARG A 119 -15.45 6.82 0.84
CA ARG A 119 -16.05 7.96 0.15
C ARG A 119 -17.45 8.19 0.71
N LEU A 120 -17.75 9.41 1.14
CA LEU A 120 -19.07 9.80 1.62
C LEU A 120 -20.10 9.79 0.47
N ASP A 121 -19.69 10.24 -0.71
CA ASP A 121 -20.45 10.13 -1.94
C ASP A 121 -19.69 9.24 -2.95
N ASN A 122 -20.30 8.11 -3.32
CA ASN A 122 -19.75 7.14 -4.25
C ASN A 122 -19.80 7.58 -5.72
N SER A 123 -20.50 8.67 -6.05
CA SER A 123 -20.48 9.29 -7.37
C SER A 123 -19.28 10.21 -7.58
N LEU A 124 -18.62 10.63 -6.49
CA LEU A 124 -17.49 11.55 -6.49
C LEU A 124 -16.14 10.82 -6.37
N ASP A 125 -15.08 11.59 -6.62
CA ASP A 125 -13.70 11.15 -6.59
C ASP A 125 -13.14 10.98 -5.17
N TYR A 126 -11.94 10.40 -5.07
CA TYR A 126 -11.19 10.43 -3.82
C TYR A 126 -10.60 11.83 -3.62
N SER A 127 -11.20 12.60 -2.71
CA SER A 127 -10.72 13.94 -2.32
C SER A 127 -10.76 14.10 -0.80
N ARG A 128 -10.09 15.13 -0.28
CA ARG A 128 -10.07 15.42 1.16
C ARG A 128 -11.47 15.72 1.71
N GLU A 129 -12.31 16.33 0.89
CA GLU A 129 -13.68 16.75 1.22
C GLU A 129 -14.62 15.55 1.23
N ASN A 130 -14.48 14.64 0.24
CA ASN A 130 -15.36 13.49 0.03
C ASN A 130 -14.92 12.23 0.79
N CYS A 131 -13.72 12.17 1.36
CA CYS A 131 -13.22 10.98 2.07
C CYS A 131 -13.24 11.15 3.58
N ARG A 132 -13.48 10.06 4.31
CA ARG A 132 -13.30 9.96 5.77
C ARG A 132 -12.70 8.62 6.16
N LEU A 133 -12.13 8.55 7.36
CA LEU A 133 -11.68 7.29 7.92
C LEU A 133 -12.82 6.59 8.67
N ILE A 134 -13.02 5.32 8.36
CA ILE A 134 -14.01 4.46 9.02
C ILE A 134 -13.35 3.19 9.54
N CYS A 135 -14.02 2.47 10.44
CA CYS A 135 -13.67 1.08 10.73
C CYS A 135 -13.87 0.23 9.47
N LEU A 136 -12.89 -0.61 9.16
CA LEU A 136 -12.86 -1.51 8.01
C LEU A 136 -14.09 -2.43 7.96
N GLU A 137 -14.62 -2.79 9.12
CA GLU A 137 -15.84 -3.60 9.30
C GLU A 137 -17.08 -2.98 8.65
N PHE A 138 -17.10 -1.66 8.46
CA PHE A 138 -18.19 -0.95 7.79
C PHE A 138 -17.90 -0.68 6.30
N ASN A 139 -16.72 -1.02 5.82
CA ASN A 139 -16.34 -0.80 4.43
C ASN A 139 -16.86 -1.97 3.56
N THR A 140 -18.08 -1.81 3.03
CA THR A 140 -18.80 -2.85 2.27
C THR A 140 -18.98 -2.53 0.79
N ALA A 141 -18.32 -1.47 0.30
CA ALA A 141 -18.58 -0.85 -1.00
C ALA A 141 -17.68 -1.36 -2.14
#